data_AF-A0A1B6JCN4-F1
#
_entry.id   AF-A0A1B6JCN4-F1
#
_cell.length_a   1.000
_cell.length_b   1.000
_cell.length_c   1.000
_cell.angle_alpha   90.00
_cell.angle_beta   90.00
_cell.angle_gamma   90.00
#
_symmetry.space_group_name_H-M   'P 1'
#
loop_
_entity.id
_entity.type
_entity.pdbx_description
1 polymer ?
#
loop_
_entity_poly.entity_id
_entity_poly.type
_entity_poly.pdbx_seq_one_letter_code
_entity_poly.pdbx_strand_id
1 'polypeptide(L)'
;FWTTAVTVLSVSLALFLHRRDPLPIYGIYRRPGKFFFFKYWIFRFILYLRKRQTKKNAGFGFFNKPAEEMDKAQELSDSPKAFDAVFFHAVTQDGFYVIAGSERRKHNIVNGLFYVVVPGLGLLCSHKIPDTVLFDAKDDTFGAEGLLAQPLEPMKKWKLSYSGEMWLHINPTKQYRVMFNGVWTSNMPIFNFDTDLNPHLVASAIANESWTPSYF
;
A
#
# COMPACT_ATOMS: atom_id res chain seq x y z
N PHE A 1 40.36 -40.34 -3.56
CA PHE A 1 39.33 -39.87 -2.61
C PHE A 1 39.14 -38.35 -2.66
N TRP A 2 40.17 -37.53 -2.51
CA TRP A 2 40.04 -36.06 -2.56
C TRP A 2 39.67 -35.51 -3.94
N THR A 3 40.32 -35.99 -5.01
CA THR A 3 40.04 -35.56 -6.39
C THR A 3 38.61 -35.87 -6.81
N THR A 4 38.13 -37.09 -6.52
CA THR A 4 36.76 -37.52 -6.79
C THR A 4 35.73 -36.67 -6.05
N ALA A 5 35.98 -36.34 -4.77
CA ALA A 5 35.07 -35.50 -3.98
C ALA A 5 34.97 -34.08 -4.56
N VAL A 6 36.11 -33.49 -4.96
CA VAL A 6 36.15 -32.16 -5.59
C VAL A 6 35.40 -32.18 -6.92
N THR A 7 35.62 -33.18 -7.78
CA THR A 7 34.93 -33.28 -9.06
C THR A 7 33.41 -33.41 -8.88
N VAL A 8 32.95 -34.25 -7.95
CA VAL A 8 31.51 -34.39 -7.66
C VAL A 8 30.91 -33.08 -7.16
N LEU A 9 31.60 -32.35 -6.29
CA LEU A 9 31.15 -31.05 -5.78
C LEU A 9 31.08 -30.00 -6.91
N SER A 10 32.11 -29.91 -7.74
CA SER A 10 32.16 -28.98 -8.87
C SER A 10 31.07 -29.26 -9.90
N VAL A 11 30.84 -30.54 -10.25
CA VAL A 11 29.77 -30.93 -11.19
C VAL A 11 28.40 -30.67 -10.58
N SER A 12 28.19 -30.99 -9.30
CA SER A 12 26.91 -30.74 -8.60
C SER A 12 26.61 -29.23 -8.52
N LEU A 13 27.62 -28.42 -8.24
CA LEU A 13 27.50 -26.97 -8.24
C LEU A 13 27.17 -26.44 -9.64
N ALA A 14 27.88 -26.91 -10.67
CA ALA A 14 27.62 -26.52 -12.04
C ALA A 14 26.18 -26.89 -12.47
N LEU A 15 25.72 -28.11 -12.18
CA LEU A 15 24.35 -28.54 -12.46
C LEU A 15 23.32 -27.70 -11.71
N PHE A 16 23.57 -27.37 -10.44
CA PHE A 16 22.70 -26.50 -9.66
C PHE A 16 22.62 -25.08 -10.25
N LEU A 17 23.77 -24.50 -10.63
CA LEU A 17 23.83 -23.17 -11.22
C LEU A 17 23.16 -23.10 -12.61
N HIS A 18 23.15 -24.19 -13.37
CA HIS A 18 22.46 -24.27 -14.66
C HIS A 18 20.95 -24.58 -14.57
N ARG A 19 20.42 -24.89 -13.38
CA ARG A 19 18.96 -25.05 -13.20
C ARG A 19 18.25 -23.74 -13.55
N ARG A 20 17.20 -23.85 -14.37
CA ARG A 20 16.30 -22.75 -14.69
C ARG A 20 15.33 -22.55 -13.54
N ASP A 21 15.05 -21.29 -13.24
CA ASP A 21 14.00 -20.95 -12.29
C ASP A 21 12.62 -21.26 -12.87
N PRO A 22 11.63 -21.59 -12.03
CA PRO A 22 10.27 -21.85 -12.48
C PRO A 22 9.66 -20.60 -13.14
N LEU A 23 8.83 -20.84 -14.16
CA LEU A 23 8.09 -19.77 -14.83
C LEU A 23 7.12 -19.07 -13.85
N PRO A 24 6.95 -17.74 -13.95
CA PRO A 24 5.98 -17.01 -13.13
C PRO A 24 4.54 -17.46 -13.40
N ILE A 25 3.69 -17.44 -12.36
CA ILE A 25 2.25 -17.66 -12.51
C ILE A 25 1.66 -16.44 -13.23
N TYR A 26 0.93 -16.67 -14.32
CA TYR A 26 0.40 -15.62 -15.20
C TYR A 26 1.45 -14.64 -15.76
N GLY A 27 2.72 -15.03 -15.80
CA GLY A 27 3.81 -14.16 -16.26
C GLY A 27 4.18 -13.01 -15.30
N ILE A 28 3.48 -12.89 -14.17
CA ILE A 28 3.65 -11.78 -13.21
C ILE A 28 4.17 -12.31 -11.87
N TYR A 29 3.50 -13.31 -11.29
CA TYR A 29 3.78 -13.74 -9.91
C TYR A 29 4.95 -14.71 -9.86
N ARG A 30 6.09 -14.24 -9.33
CA ARG A 30 7.32 -15.03 -9.21
C ARG A 30 7.14 -16.21 -8.25
N ARG A 31 7.89 -17.28 -8.53
CA ARG A 31 7.90 -18.52 -7.75
C ARG A 31 9.28 -18.75 -7.14
N PRO A 32 9.39 -19.57 -6.07
CA PRO A 32 10.68 -19.88 -5.46
C PRO A 32 11.69 -20.44 -6.46
N GLY A 33 12.73 -19.65 -6.75
CA GLY A 33 13.86 -20.05 -7.59
C GLY A 33 14.92 -20.84 -6.83
N LYS A 34 15.98 -21.26 -7.53
CA LYS A 34 17.07 -22.07 -6.93
C LYS A 34 17.75 -21.39 -5.73
N PHE A 35 17.82 -20.06 -5.73
CA PHE A 35 18.41 -19.26 -4.64
C PHE A 35 17.41 -18.79 -3.59
N PHE A 36 16.15 -19.26 -3.63
CA PHE A 36 15.10 -18.80 -2.72
C PHE A 36 15.52 -18.90 -1.26
N PHE A 37 15.94 -20.07 -0.79
CA PHE A 37 16.29 -20.26 0.62
C PHE A 37 17.48 -19.41 1.07
N PHE A 38 18.47 -19.23 0.19
CA PHE A 38 19.62 -18.35 0.46
C PHE A 38 19.17 -16.90 0.65
N LYS A 39 18.40 -16.37 -0.32
CA LYS A 39 17.81 -15.03 -0.26
C LYS A 39 16.92 -14.84 0.96
N TYR A 40 16.08 -15.84 1.25
CA TYR A 40 15.17 -15.86 2.38
C TYR A 40 15.90 -15.74 3.70
N TRP A 41 16.92 -16.56 3.95
CA TRP A 41 17.66 -16.52 5.21
C TRP A 41 18.47 -15.23 5.39
N ILE A 42 19.04 -14.69 4.31
CA ILE A 42 19.67 -13.36 4.35
C ILE A 42 18.65 -12.31 4.79
N PHE A 43 17.48 -12.23 4.15
CA PHE A 43 16.48 -11.22 4.52
C PHE A 43 15.89 -11.45 5.91
N ARG A 44 15.67 -12.69 6.31
CA ARG A 44 15.26 -13.02 7.68
C ARG A 44 16.26 -12.51 8.70
N PHE A 45 17.55 -12.67 8.43
CA PHE A 45 18.60 -12.16 9.30
C PHE A 45 18.63 -10.63 9.32
N ILE A 46 18.51 -9.97 8.17
CA ILE A 46 18.43 -8.50 8.08
C ILE A 46 17.23 -7.97 8.89
N LEU A 47 16.03 -8.54 8.69
CA LEU A 47 14.81 -8.13 9.41
C LEU A 47 14.94 -8.37 10.92
N TYR A 48 15.56 -9.47 11.33
CA TYR A 48 15.85 -9.75 12.73
C TYR A 48 16.80 -8.72 13.35
N LEU A 49 17.88 -8.37 12.64
CA LEU A 49 18.79 -7.31 13.07
C LEU A 49 18.08 -5.95 13.17
N ARG A 50 17.26 -5.59 12.18
CA ARG A 50 16.48 -4.35 12.17
C ARG A 50 15.54 -4.25 13.35
N LYS A 51 14.82 -5.32 13.69
CA LYS A 51 13.94 -5.35 14.87
C LYS A 51 14.68 -5.13 16.19
N ARG A 52 15.99 -5.41 16.22
CA ARG A 52 16.87 -5.22 17.38
C ARG A 52 17.61 -3.89 17.38
N GLN A 53 17.66 -3.18 16.26
CA GLN A 53 18.25 -1.84 16.21
C GLN A 53 17.40 -0.88 17.05
N THR A 54 18.07 -0.08 17.87
CA THR A 54 17.42 0.89 18.76
C THR A 54 16.85 2.07 17.95
N LYS A 55 15.81 2.69 18.51
CA LYS A 55 14.97 3.76 17.92
C LYS A 55 15.72 4.97 17.31
N LYS A 56 17.03 5.10 17.52
CA LYS A 56 17.79 6.29 17.12
C LYS A 56 18.50 6.17 15.76
N ASN A 57 18.75 4.96 15.25
CA ASN A 57 19.59 4.74 14.05
C ASN A 57 19.05 3.64 13.11
N ALA A 58 17.76 3.32 13.18
CA ALA A 58 17.18 2.41 12.21
C ALA A 58 17.18 3.10 10.83
N GLY A 59 17.60 2.41 9.77
CA GLY A 59 17.51 2.93 8.40
C GLY A 59 16.06 3.13 7.95
N PHE A 60 15.81 3.13 6.62
CA PHE A 60 14.44 3.07 6.09
C PHE A 60 13.68 1.93 6.79
N GLY A 61 12.67 2.30 7.58
CA GLY A 61 11.83 1.36 8.30
C GLY A 61 11.59 1.57 9.79
N PHE A 62 11.92 2.72 10.32
CA PHE A 62 11.38 3.22 11.58
C PHE A 62 10.80 4.61 11.33
N PHE A 63 9.99 5.13 12.26
CA PHE A 63 9.57 6.54 12.26
C PHE A 63 10.80 7.43 12.49
N ASN A 64 11.66 7.56 11.48
CA ASN A 64 12.83 8.44 11.48
C ASN A 64 12.42 9.89 11.26
N LYS A 65 11.16 10.12 10.89
CA LYS A 65 10.54 11.42 10.76
C LYS A 65 9.47 11.58 11.86
N PRO A 66 9.23 12.81 12.34
CA PRO A 66 8.09 13.13 13.19
C PRO A 66 6.77 12.67 12.56
N ALA A 67 5.77 12.36 13.40
CA ALA A 67 4.45 11.91 12.94
C ALA A 67 3.81 12.90 11.96
N GLU A 68 4.02 14.19 12.20
CA GLU A 68 3.57 15.33 11.40
C GLU A 68 4.13 15.29 9.96
N GLU A 69 5.36 14.78 9.79
CA GLU A 69 6.00 14.71 8.48
C GLU A 69 5.54 13.51 7.65
N MET A 70 5.09 12.44 8.33
CA MET A 70 4.64 11.21 7.70
C MET A 70 3.16 11.23 7.40
N ASP A 71 2.36 11.86 8.27
CA ASP A 71 0.90 11.92 8.17
C ASP A 71 0.45 13.18 7.43
N LYS A 72 1.07 13.46 6.30
CA LYS A 72 0.73 14.58 5.41
C LYS A 72 0.92 14.17 3.95
N ALA A 73 0.43 15.00 3.04
CA ALA A 73 0.72 14.88 1.62
C ALA A 73 2.24 14.82 1.39
N GLN A 74 2.71 13.71 0.81
CA GLN A 74 4.10 13.50 0.48
C GLN A 74 4.44 14.12 -0.87
N GLU A 75 5.68 14.56 -1.01
CA GLU A 75 6.21 15.02 -2.29
C GLU A 75 6.34 13.82 -3.24
N LEU A 76 5.78 13.96 -4.45
CA LEU A 76 5.82 12.92 -5.46
C LEU A 76 7.14 12.99 -6.23
N SER A 77 7.83 11.86 -6.36
CA SER A 77 9.04 11.77 -7.18
C SER A 77 8.76 11.96 -8.67
N ASP A 78 9.82 12.07 -9.48
CA ASP A 78 9.63 12.37 -10.90
C ASP A 78 9.01 11.26 -11.74
N SER A 79 8.92 10.05 -11.18
CA SER A 79 8.38 8.88 -11.85
C SER A 79 6.92 9.09 -12.28
N PRO A 80 6.53 8.66 -13.50
CA PRO A 80 5.12 8.67 -13.91
C PRO A 80 4.25 7.72 -13.09
N LYS A 81 4.87 6.83 -12.28
CA LYS A 81 4.18 5.92 -11.36
C LYS A 81 4.18 6.41 -9.91
N ALA A 82 4.71 7.61 -9.63
CA ALA A 82 4.66 8.18 -8.29
C ALA A 82 3.20 8.50 -7.90
N PHE A 83 2.80 8.03 -6.73
CA PHE A 83 1.51 8.35 -6.13
C PHE A 83 1.63 8.39 -4.62
N ASP A 84 0.68 9.05 -3.98
CA ASP A 84 0.53 9.14 -2.54
C ASP A 84 -0.95 8.99 -2.20
N ALA A 85 -1.30 8.09 -1.28
CA ALA A 85 -2.68 7.66 -1.13
C ALA A 85 -3.11 7.52 0.33
N VAL A 86 -4.34 7.94 0.59
CA VAL A 86 -5.05 7.69 1.85
C VAL A 86 -6.34 6.93 1.57
N PHE A 87 -6.69 6.03 2.47
CA PHE A 87 -7.85 5.16 2.31
C PHE A 87 -8.58 4.98 3.64
N PHE A 88 -9.90 5.16 3.61
CA PHE A 88 -10.77 5.16 4.78
C PHE A 88 -11.90 4.17 4.58
N HIS A 89 -12.15 3.40 5.63
CA HIS A 89 -13.30 2.53 5.76
C HIS A 89 -14.02 2.82 7.07
N ALA A 90 -15.34 2.76 7.04
CA ALA A 90 -16.15 2.74 8.24
C ALA A 90 -17.39 1.86 8.02
N VAL A 91 -17.81 1.20 9.09
CA VAL A 91 -19.06 0.46 9.16
C VAL A 91 -19.73 0.76 10.50
N THR A 92 -21.05 0.90 10.50
CA THR A 92 -21.85 1.00 11.72
C THR A 92 -22.67 -0.27 11.93
N GLN A 93 -23.07 -0.54 13.18
CA GLN A 93 -23.95 -1.66 13.49
C GLN A 93 -25.31 -1.54 12.78
N ASP A 94 -25.76 -0.31 12.51
CA ASP A 94 -27.00 -0.02 11.79
C ASP A 94 -26.91 -0.31 10.28
N GLY A 95 -25.75 -0.73 9.79
CA GLY A 95 -25.56 -1.14 8.40
C GLY A 95 -25.17 -0.01 7.45
N PHE A 96 -24.69 1.13 7.96
CA PHE A 96 -24.03 2.12 7.12
C PHE A 96 -22.61 1.66 6.82
N TYR A 97 -22.19 1.82 5.56
CA TYR A 97 -20.82 1.56 5.13
C TYR A 97 -20.29 2.78 4.40
N VAL A 98 -19.06 3.19 4.70
CA VAL A 98 -18.37 4.27 3.99
C VAL A 98 -17.02 3.76 3.52
N ILE A 99 -16.72 3.99 2.25
CA ILE A 99 -15.41 3.74 1.66
C ILE A 99 -15.00 5.01 0.94
N ALA A 100 -13.83 5.53 1.28
CA ALA A 100 -13.28 6.70 0.62
C ALA A 100 -11.79 6.51 0.38
N GLY A 101 -11.34 6.90 -0.81
CA GLY A 101 -9.94 6.86 -1.20
C GLY A 101 -9.56 8.11 -1.93
N SER A 102 -8.35 8.60 -1.67
CA SER A 102 -7.75 9.69 -2.41
C SER A 102 -6.31 9.33 -2.70
N GLU A 103 -6.03 8.99 -3.96
CA GLU A 103 -4.69 8.75 -4.48
C GLU A 103 -4.26 9.97 -5.31
N ARG A 104 -3.32 10.74 -4.77
CA ARG A 104 -2.70 11.88 -5.42
C ARG A 104 -1.72 11.41 -6.49
N ARG A 105 -1.78 12.07 -7.65
CA ARG A 105 -0.86 11.90 -8.78
C ARG A 105 -0.33 13.26 -9.21
N LYS A 106 0.67 13.24 -10.10
CA LYS A 106 1.18 14.46 -10.74
C LYS A 106 0.08 15.19 -11.52
N HIS A 107 0.32 16.49 -11.77
CA HIS A 107 -0.54 17.37 -12.55
C HIS A 107 -1.92 17.65 -11.94
N ASN A 108 -1.99 17.79 -10.61
CA ASN A 108 -3.22 18.14 -9.89
C ASN A 108 -4.38 17.15 -10.12
N ILE A 109 -4.02 15.88 -10.30
CA ILE A 109 -4.98 14.78 -10.49
C ILE A 109 -5.04 13.96 -9.20
N VAL A 110 -6.26 13.61 -8.80
CA VAL A 110 -6.52 12.62 -7.76
C VAL A 110 -7.36 11.51 -8.35
N ASN A 111 -6.92 10.26 -8.19
CA ASN A 111 -7.80 9.11 -8.33
C ASN A 111 -8.58 8.97 -7.02
N GLY A 112 -9.79 9.51 -7.02
CA GLY A 112 -10.66 9.60 -5.86
C GLY A 112 -11.89 8.72 -6.00
N LEU A 113 -12.27 8.09 -4.90
CA LEU A 113 -13.50 7.32 -4.80
C LEU A 113 -14.22 7.66 -3.50
N PHE A 114 -15.55 7.67 -3.57
CA PHE A 114 -16.40 7.79 -2.41
C PHE A 114 -17.66 6.94 -2.61
N TYR A 115 -17.86 6.01 -1.69
CA TYR A 115 -19.01 5.12 -1.64
C TYR A 115 -19.68 5.25 -0.28
N VAL A 116 -21.00 5.27 -0.27
CA VAL A 116 -21.78 5.15 0.97
C VAL A 116 -22.94 4.19 0.77
N VAL A 117 -23.05 3.20 1.65
CA VAL A 117 -24.22 2.34 1.76
C VAL A 117 -25.14 2.93 2.81
N VAL A 118 -26.38 3.18 2.43
CA VAL A 118 -27.43 3.69 3.30
C VAL A 118 -28.48 2.57 3.50
N PRO A 119 -28.71 2.09 4.74
CA PRO A 119 -29.74 1.11 5.04
C PRO A 119 -31.11 1.52 4.47
N GLY A 120 -31.79 0.57 3.81
CA GLY A 120 -33.08 0.81 3.16
C GLY A 120 -33.03 1.54 1.81
N LEU A 121 -31.91 2.17 1.44
CA LEU A 121 -31.74 2.83 0.14
C LEU A 121 -30.81 2.03 -0.79
N GLY A 122 -29.66 1.59 -0.29
CA GLY A 122 -28.63 0.86 -1.05
C GLY A 122 -27.30 1.61 -1.17
N LEU A 123 -26.50 1.20 -2.14
CA LEU A 123 -25.16 1.75 -2.40
C LEU A 123 -25.24 3.01 -3.28
N LEU A 124 -24.73 4.12 -2.77
CA LEU A 124 -24.48 5.35 -3.51
C LEU A 124 -23.01 5.42 -3.92
N CYS A 125 -22.78 5.82 -5.17
CA CYS A 125 -21.46 5.98 -5.78
C CYS A 125 -21.26 7.44 -6.19
N SER A 126 -20.07 8.00 -5.93
CA SER A 126 -19.71 9.32 -6.46
C SER A 126 -19.82 9.38 -7.98
N HIS A 127 -20.13 10.56 -8.51
CA HIS A 127 -20.41 10.77 -9.93
C HIS A 127 -19.31 10.29 -10.90
N LYS A 128 -18.05 10.26 -10.45
CA LYS A 128 -16.89 9.89 -11.27
C LYS A 128 -16.59 8.39 -11.28
N ILE A 129 -17.31 7.57 -10.53
CA ILE A 129 -17.16 6.10 -10.58
C ILE A 129 -17.77 5.59 -11.90
N PRO A 130 -17.08 4.72 -12.67
CA PRO A 130 -15.87 3.97 -12.29
C PRO A 130 -14.51 4.59 -12.69
N ASP A 131 -14.48 5.75 -13.34
CA ASP A 131 -13.25 6.39 -13.84
C ASP A 131 -12.33 6.87 -12.70
N THR A 132 -12.91 7.33 -11.59
CA THR A 132 -12.22 7.83 -10.37
C THR A 132 -11.31 9.04 -10.56
N VAL A 133 -11.06 9.50 -11.78
CA VAL A 133 -10.23 10.68 -12.05
C VAL A 133 -10.96 11.96 -11.63
N LEU A 134 -10.37 12.67 -10.67
CA LEU A 134 -10.80 13.96 -10.16
C LEU A 134 -9.74 15.02 -10.50
N PHE A 135 -10.20 16.20 -10.91
CA PHE A 135 -9.33 17.32 -11.29
C PHE A 135 -9.25 18.40 -10.20
N ASP A 136 -8.34 19.36 -10.39
CA ASP A 136 -8.13 20.51 -9.50
C ASP A 136 -7.73 20.13 -8.06
N ALA A 137 -6.99 19.03 -7.90
CA ALA A 137 -6.39 18.68 -6.63
C ALA A 137 -5.28 19.67 -6.25
N LYS A 138 -5.17 20.01 -4.96
CA LYS A 138 -4.04 20.80 -4.46
C LYS A 138 -2.91 19.89 -4.04
N ASP A 139 -1.68 20.35 -4.25
CA ASP A 139 -0.47 19.57 -3.98
C ASP A 139 -0.33 19.14 -2.52
N ASP A 140 -0.92 19.84 -1.56
CA ASP A 140 -0.81 19.53 -0.13
C ASP A 140 -2.05 18.85 0.46
N THR A 141 -3.05 18.52 -0.37
CA THR A 141 -4.34 17.97 0.09
C THR A 141 -4.66 16.63 -0.52
N PHE A 142 -5.32 15.78 0.27
CA PHE A 142 -5.93 14.55 -0.23
C PHE A 142 -7.38 14.80 -0.60
N GLY A 143 -7.64 15.16 -1.86
CA GLY A 143 -8.99 15.27 -2.37
C GLY A 143 -9.14 16.25 -3.51
N ALA A 144 -10.29 16.17 -4.16
CA ALA A 144 -10.72 16.96 -5.30
C ALA A 144 -12.23 16.78 -5.48
N GLU A 145 -12.87 17.67 -6.24
CA GLU A 145 -14.29 17.56 -6.65
C GLU A 145 -15.26 17.20 -5.49
N GLY A 146 -15.10 17.87 -4.35
CA GLY A 146 -15.96 17.72 -3.17
C GLY A 146 -15.47 16.68 -2.15
N LEU A 147 -14.52 15.80 -2.50
CA LEU A 147 -13.82 14.93 -1.56
C LEU A 147 -12.66 15.70 -0.90
N LEU A 148 -12.53 15.58 0.43
CA LEU A 148 -11.38 16.11 1.16
C LEU A 148 -11.08 15.24 2.39
N ALA A 149 -9.83 14.83 2.51
CA ALA A 149 -9.25 14.16 3.66
C ALA A 149 -8.08 15.00 4.20
N GLN A 150 -8.07 15.24 5.51
CA GLN A 150 -7.04 16.02 6.17
C GLN A 150 -6.71 15.47 7.56
N PRO A 151 -5.41 15.41 7.93
CA PRO A 151 -5.00 15.10 9.28
C PRO A 151 -5.43 16.23 10.22
N LEU A 152 -6.00 15.87 11.38
CA LEU A 152 -6.29 16.79 12.49
C LEU A 152 -5.29 16.61 13.63
N GLU A 153 -4.95 15.36 13.94
CA GLU A 153 -3.89 14.98 14.87
C GLU A 153 -3.07 13.88 14.17
N PRO A 154 -1.76 14.10 13.90
CA PRO A 154 -0.94 13.15 13.16
C PRO A 154 -1.03 11.72 13.69
N MET A 155 -1.23 10.78 12.78
CA MET A 155 -1.35 9.33 12.96
C MET A 155 -2.48 8.90 13.90
N LYS A 156 -3.39 9.81 14.27
CA LYS A 156 -4.42 9.58 15.29
C LYS A 156 -5.81 9.99 14.85
N LYS A 157 -5.93 11.15 14.20
CA LYS A 157 -7.22 11.77 13.89
C LYS A 157 -7.23 12.38 12.51
N TRP A 158 -8.21 11.99 11.72
CA TRP A 158 -8.42 12.47 10.36
C TRP A 158 -9.85 12.95 10.19
N LYS A 159 -10.02 14.08 9.49
CA LYS A 159 -11.31 14.54 9.02
C LYS A 159 -11.47 14.14 7.56
N LEU A 160 -12.61 13.55 7.24
CA LEU A 160 -13.02 13.25 5.89
C LEU A 160 -14.36 13.91 5.62
N SER A 161 -14.46 14.59 4.50
CA SER A 161 -15.70 15.20 4.03
C SER A 161 -15.94 14.91 2.57
N TYR A 162 -17.22 14.80 2.22
CA TYR A 162 -17.68 14.70 0.84
C TYR A 162 -18.89 15.60 0.63
N SER A 163 -18.93 16.31 -0.50
CA SER A 163 -20.11 17.08 -0.92
C SER A 163 -20.25 17.02 -2.44
N GLY A 164 -21.29 16.34 -2.92
CA GLY A 164 -21.47 16.13 -4.35
C GLY A 164 -22.70 15.31 -4.70
N GLU A 165 -22.92 15.14 -6.00
CA GLU A 165 -23.95 14.24 -6.51
C GLU A 165 -23.44 12.80 -6.47
N MET A 166 -24.29 11.90 -5.99
CA MET A 166 -24.06 10.46 -6.03
C MET A 166 -25.21 9.76 -6.74
N TRP A 167 -24.90 8.74 -7.55
CA TRP A 167 -25.90 7.92 -8.21
C TRP A 167 -26.11 6.62 -7.43
N LEU A 168 -27.33 6.12 -7.45
CA LEU A 168 -27.71 4.87 -6.79
C LEU A 168 -27.30 3.68 -7.65
N HIS A 169 -26.48 2.77 -7.11
CA HIS A 169 -25.93 1.65 -7.87
C HIS A 169 -27.01 0.75 -8.51
N ILE A 170 -28.09 0.48 -7.77
CA ILE A 170 -29.21 -0.36 -8.26
C ILE A 170 -30.10 0.37 -9.28
N ASN A 171 -29.99 1.69 -9.38
CA ASN A 171 -30.72 2.50 -10.35
C ASN A 171 -29.95 3.81 -10.64
N PRO A 172 -28.98 3.79 -11.58
CA PRO A 172 -28.07 4.92 -11.81
C PRO A 172 -28.75 6.22 -12.29
N THR A 173 -30.00 6.16 -12.75
CA THR A 173 -30.76 7.38 -13.10
C THR A 173 -31.23 8.15 -11.87
N LYS A 174 -31.26 7.52 -10.70
CA LYS A 174 -31.55 8.19 -9.43
C LYS A 174 -30.27 8.78 -8.85
N GLN A 175 -30.27 10.10 -8.70
CA GLN A 175 -29.18 10.86 -8.11
C GLN A 175 -29.61 11.50 -6.81
N TYR A 176 -28.66 11.65 -5.90
CA TYR A 176 -28.85 12.24 -4.59
C TYR A 176 -27.72 13.23 -4.33
N ARG A 177 -28.09 14.43 -3.85
CA ARG A 177 -27.13 15.35 -3.25
C ARG A 177 -26.71 14.79 -1.90
N VAL A 178 -25.44 14.42 -1.78
CA VAL A 178 -24.88 13.85 -0.55
C VAL A 178 -23.91 14.83 0.08
N MET A 179 -24.08 15.03 1.38
CA MET A 179 -23.09 15.67 2.24
C MET A 179 -22.69 14.69 3.32
N PHE A 180 -21.39 14.46 3.43
CA PHE A 180 -20.80 13.60 4.45
C PHE A 180 -19.72 14.36 5.20
N ASN A 181 -19.71 14.22 6.52
CA ASN A 181 -18.66 14.73 7.39
C ASN A 181 -18.38 13.68 8.46
N GLY A 182 -17.16 13.15 8.48
CA GLY A 182 -16.74 12.15 9.45
C GLY A 182 -15.37 12.46 10.02
N VAL A 183 -15.14 11.97 11.23
CA VAL A 183 -13.85 12.09 11.92
C VAL A 183 -13.42 10.69 12.33
N TRP A 184 -12.33 10.22 11.73
CA TRP A 184 -11.67 8.97 12.09
C TRP A 184 -10.75 9.26 13.25
N THR A 185 -10.91 8.55 14.36
CA THR A 185 -10.03 8.66 15.52
C THR A 185 -9.66 7.26 15.99
N SER A 186 -8.39 7.03 16.28
CA SER A 186 -7.91 5.78 16.86
C SER A 186 -6.98 6.07 18.03
N ASN A 187 -7.16 5.33 19.12
CA ASN A 187 -6.19 5.29 20.23
C ASN A 187 -5.29 4.04 20.16
N MET A 188 -5.42 3.25 19.09
CA MET A 188 -4.58 2.08 18.88
C MET A 188 -3.15 2.51 18.53
N PRO A 189 -2.15 1.66 18.82
CA PRO A 189 -0.79 1.87 18.32
C PRO A 189 -0.78 1.97 16.80
N ILE A 190 0.11 2.82 16.29
CA ILE A 190 0.30 3.00 14.85
C ILE A 190 0.95 1.74 14.29
N PHE A 191 0.36 1.20 13.22
CA PHE A 191 0.96 0.11 12.46
C PHE A 191 2.06 0.63 11.54
N ASN A 192 3.27 0.08 11.65
CA ASN A 192 4.40 0.42 10.81
C ASN A 192 4.74 -0.78 9.89
N PHE A 193 4.64 -0.58 8.58
CA PHE A 193 4.88 -1.63 7.60
C PHE A 193 6.29 -2.23 7.68
N ASP A 194 7.29 -1.48 8.12
CA ASP A 194 8.66 -1.96 8.14
C ASP A 194 9.00 -2.77 9.39
N THR A 195 8.31 -2.54 10.52
CA THR A 195 8.58 -3.24 11.79
C THR A 195 7.51 -4.26 12.18
N ASP A 196 6.27 -4.05 11.76
CA ASP A 196 5.12 -4.79 12.28
C ASP A 196 4.63 -5.87 11.31
N LEU A 197 5.06 -5.83 10.04
CA LEU A 197 4.81 -6.92 9.09
C LEU A 197 5.45 -8.22 9.57
N ASN A 198 4.78 -9.35 9.28
CA ASN A 198 5.31 -10.66 9.58
C ASN A 198 6.64 -10.89 8.83
N PRO A 199 7.78 -11.07 9.52
CA PRO A 199 9.08 -11.19 8.85
C PRO A 199 9.19 -12.40 7.93
N HIS A 200 8.32 -13.41 8.08
CA HIS A 200 8.32 -14.60 7.22
C HIS A 200 7.75 -14.25 5.86
N LEU A 201 6.62 -13.55 5.85
CA LEU A 201 5.95 -13.13 4.63
C LEU A 201 6.80 -12.14 3.85
N VAL A 202 7.39 -11.15 4.53
CA VAL A 202 8.28 -10.16 3.90
C VAL A 202 9.50 -10.84 3.29
N ALA A 203 10.21 -11.67 4.06
CA ALA A 203 11.39 -12.37 3.54
C ALA A 203 11.05 -13.34 2.42
N SER A 204 9.92 -14.04 2.49
CA SER A 204 9.44 -14.95 1.44
C SER A 204 9.12 -14.19 0.15
N ALA A 205 8.40 -13.07 0.24
CA ALA A 205 8.07 -12.22 -0.90
C ALA A 205 9.33 -11.68 -1.58
N ILE A 206 10.25 -11.08 -0.82
CA ILE A 206 11.52 -10.55 -1.35
C ILE A 206 12.41 -11.67 -1.93
N ALA A 207 12.38 -12.86 -1.33
CA ALA A 207 13.15 -14.01 -1.84
C ALA A 207 12.59 -14.60 -3.12
N ASN A 208 11.31 -14.42 -3.43
CA ASN A 208 10.74 -14.80 -4.72
C ASN A 208 11.20 -13.87 -5.85
N GLU A 209 11.49 -12.61 -5.55
CA GLU A 209 11.90 -11.63 -6.55
C GLU A 209 13.31 -11.84 -7.11
N SER A 210 13.52 -11.34 -8.32
CA SER A 210 14.84 -11.28 -8.94
C SER A 210 15.64 -10.12 -8.33
N TRP A 211 16.73 -10.45 -7.64
CA TRP A 211 17.60 -9.44 -7.05
C TRP A 211 18.45 -8.81 -8.16
N THR A 212 18.14 -7.56 -8.47
CA THR A 212 18.84 -6.75 -9.48
C THR A 212 19.25 -5.42 -8.85
N PRO A 213 20.30 -4.74 -9.35
CA PRO A 213 20.68 -3.41 -8.87
C PRO A 213 19.59 -2.34 -9.03
N SER A 214 18.58 -2.58 -9.86
CA SER A 214 17.41 -1.69 -9.97
C SER A 214 16.33 -1.98 -8.94
N TYR A 215 16.37 -3.14 -8.29
CA TYR A 215 15.39 -3.56 -7.29
C TYR A 215 15.80 -3.21 -5.85
N PHE A 216 17.11 -3.10 -5.60
CA PHE A 216 17.69 -2.67 -4.32
C PHE A 216 18.54 -1.43 -4.52
#